data_AF-A0A2K3QNF1-F1
#
_entry.id   AF-A0A2K3QNF1-F1
#
_cell.length_a   1.000
_cell.length_b   1.000
_cell.length_c   1.000
_cell.angle_alpha   90.00
_cell.angle_beta   90.00
_cell.angle_gamma   90.00
#
_symmetry.space_group_name_H-M   'P 1'
#
loop_
_entity.id
_entity.type
_entity.pdbx_description
1 polymer ?
#
loop_
_entity_poly.entity_id
_entity_poly.type
_entity_poly.pdbx_seq_one_letter_code
_entity_poly.pdbx_strand_id
1 'polypeptide(L)'
;MTLHPVRVRGKRKASATKTPTTSLQPRKTKRSLASVVAGRSARQRATLESLPAEILEGILLHSASLSLPRASPVIGVKLSGRATLLRLFIWAFHDTWQQWFGIPAGQPVYHVPQVADMQQVPCQGDHVLQSEMLEMPWAKIDFILQAQQAWTDRYARGRWYRHSIPWQDDPGHLGHHHNGGFSHFDARECFEADYRRALKWPPFYVESVKWRAQDVHPLARMPTDLMTGPWDGEKLRRLFWLSRGGIVVDGDGQTPPSWEVKLQCLDNAVLSTPEPNVLVVNCLMQSWIFTDLPQDEVRKRLAGLDRRRVYWGDEPESSEILRRTRNALDPFLLVPLE
;
A
#
# COMPACT_ATOMS: atom_id res chain seq x y z
N MET A 1 -6.15 -40.66 31.78
CA MET A 1 -5.62 -40.71 30.41
C MET A 1 -4.49 -41.73 30.36
N THR A 2 -4.68 -42.81 29.63
CA THR A 2 -3.77 -43.96 29.50
C THR A 2 -2.65 -43.64 28.51
N LEU A 3 -1.41 -43.56 28.99
CA LEU A 3 -0.22 -43.37 28.15
C LEU A 3 0.24 -44.74 27.61
N HIS A 4 0.31 -44.87 26.29
CA HIS A 4 0.89 -46.05 25.67
C HIS A 4 2.42 -46.02 25.75
N PRO A 5 3.08 -47.09 26.22
CA PRO A 5 4.53 -47.13 26.31
C PRO A 5 5.15 -47.28 24.92
N VAL A 6 6.09 -46.38 24.61
CA VAL A 6 6.93 -46.42 23.40
C VAL A 6 7.86 -47.63 23.50
N ARG A 7 7.70 -48.61 22.59
CA ARG A 7 8.62 -49.75 22.46
C ARG A 7 9.96 -49.30 21.93
N VAL A 8 10.92 -49.07 22.83
CA VAL A 8 12.32 -48.88 22.48
C VAL A 8 12.88 -50.20 21.93
N ARG A 9 13.33 -50.19 20.68
CA ARG A 9 13.89 -51.35 19.98
C ARG A 9 15.25 -51.71 20.61
N GLY A 10 15.23 -52.62 21.58
CA GLY A 10 16.41 -53.16 22.25
C GLY A 10 17.37 -53.84 21.27
N LYS A 11 18.66 -53.51 21.40
CA LYS A 11 19.80 -54.19 20.78
C LYS A 11 19.73 -55.71 21.07
N ARG A 12 19.49 -56.53 20.05
CA ARG A 12 19.67 -57.99 20.15
C ARG A 12 21.16 -58.34 20.07
N LYS A 13 21.67 -58.95 21.14
CA LYS A 13 22.95 -59.64 21.20
C LYS A 13 22.72 -61.06 20.65
N ALA A 14 23.21 -61.35 19.45
CA ALA A 14 23.08 -62.67 18.84
C ALA A 14 24.18 -63.62 19.35
N SER A 15 23.77 -64.85 19.70
CA SER A 15 24.65 -65.95 20.08
C SER A 15 25.45 -66.47 18.89
N ALA A 16 26.69 -66.87 19.13
CA ALA A 16 27.64 -67.33 18.13
C ALA A 16 27.38 -68.80 17.75
N THR A 17 27.13 -69.04 16.46
CA THR A 17 27.18 -70.39 15.87
C THR A 17 28.29 -70.42 14.81
N LYS A 18 29.21 -71.38 14.93
CA LYS A 18 30.35 -71.59 14.05
C LYS A 18 29.94 -72.46 12.85
N THR A 19 30.17 -71.98 11.63
CA THR A 19 30.44 -72.79 10.43
C THR A 19 31.21 -71.94 9.41
N PRO A 20 32.23 -72.49 8.74
CA PRO A 20 33.00 -71.77 7.72
C PRO A 20 32.34 -71.90 6.35
N THR A 21 32.61 -70.93 5.46
CA THR A 21 32.85 -71.06 4.00
C THR A 21 32.37 -69.79 3.28
N THR A 22 33.37 -69.01 2.86
CA THR A 22 33.42 -68.04 1.74
C THR A 22 32.11 -67.46 1.21
N SER A 23 31.78 -66.26 1.70
CA SER A 23 31.08 -65.25 0.89
C SER A 23 31.77 -63.90 1.14
N LEU A 24 32.13 -63.21 0.06
CA LEU A 24 32.68 -61.85 0.07
C LEU A 24 31.65 -60.89 0.68
N GLN A 25 31.67 -60.74 2.01
CA GLN A 25 30.90 -59.71 2.69
C GLN A 25 31.59 -58.36 2.51
N PRO A 26 30.86 -57.29 2.11
CA PRO A 26 31.43 -55.96 2.07
C PRO A 26 31.81 -55.57 3.50
N ARG A 27 33.11 -55.44 3.75
CA ARG A 27 33.66 -54.93 5.01
C ARG A 27 32.92 -53.64 5.36
N LYS A 28 32.14 -53.66 6.46
CA LYS A 28 31.62 -52.43 7.06
C LYS A 28 32.82 -51.63 7.56
N THR A 29 33.32 -50.74 6.72
CA THR A 29 34.35 -49.77 7.06
C THR A 29 33.79 -48.89 8.16
N LYS A 30 34.34 -49.03 9.38
CA LYS A 30 34.10 -48.09 10.46
C LYS A 30 34.72 -46.75 10.02
N ARG A 31 33.91 -45.86 9.44
CA ARG A 31 34.33 -44.48 9.15
C ARG A 31 34.80 -43.85 10.46
N SER A 32 36.03 -43.32 10.47
CA SER A 32 36.53 -42.59 11.63
C SER A 32 35.66 -41.36 11.87
N LEU A 33 35.54 -40.93 13.13
CA LEU A 33 34.85 -39.68 13.49
C LEU A 33 35.41 -38.50 12.69
N ALA A 34 36.72 -38.45 12.45
CA ALA A 34 37.35 -37.46 11.59
C ALA A 34 36.85 -37.50 10.14
N SER A 35 36.63 -38.69 9.56
CA SER A 35 36.05 -38.86 8.21
C SER A 35 34.58 -38.42 8.16
N VAL A 36 33.80 -38.64 9.22
CA VAL A 36 32.40 -38.18 9.30
C VAL A 36 32.33 -36.67 9.49
N VAL A 37 33.21 -36.08 10.30
CA VAL A 37 33.31 -34.63 10.49
C VAL A 37 33.77 -33.96 9.20
N ALA A 38 34.84 -34.45 8.55
CA ALA A 38 35.29 -33.95 7.25
C ALA A 38 34.21 -34.05 6.17
N GLY A 39 33.45 -35.16 6.13
CA GLY A 39 32.31 -35.32 5.22
C GLY A 39 31.12 -34.40 5.53
N ARG A 40 30.95 -33.95 6.78
CA ARG A 40 29.96 -32.93 7.17
C ARG A 40 30.44 -31.52 6.81
N SER A 41 31.74 -31.24 6.93
CA SER A 41 32.35 -29.96 6.52
C SER A 41 32.38 -29.80 4.99
N ALA A 42 32.51 -30.90 4.25
CA ALA A 42 32.47 -30.92 2.78
C ALA A 42 31.04 -30.88 2.21
N ARG A 43 30.01 -31.16 3.02
CA ARG A 43 28.61 -30.90 2.63
C ARG A 43 28.34 -29.41 2.81
N GLN A 44 28.44 -28.64 1.73
CA GLN A 44 27.84 -27.32 1.68
C GLN A 44 26.39 -27.45 2.16
N ARG A 45 26.05 -26.79 3.26
CA ARG A 45 24.66 -26.68 3.69
C ARG A 45 23.93 -25.93 2.59
N ALA A 46 22.78 -26.44 2.16
CA ALA A 46 21.89 -25.71 1.27
C ALA A 46 21.58 -24.36 1.94
N THR A 47 22.10 -23.29 1.35
CA THR A 47 21.81 -21.92 1.76
C THR A 47 20.48 -21.51 1.15
N LEU A 48 19.80 -20.54 1.76
CA LEU A 48 18.57 -19.98 1.21
C LEU A 48 18.78 -19.48 -0.23
N GLU A 49 19.95 -18.92 -0.53
CA GLU A 49 20.35 -18.44 -1.86
C GLU A 49 20.42 -19.56 -2.92
N SER A 50 20.68 -20.80 -2.51
CA SER A 50 20.76 -21.95 -3.43
C SER A 50 19.40 -22.47 -3.88
N LEU A 51 18.31 -22.02 -3.24
CA LEU A 51 16.96 -22.47 -3.60
C LEU A 51 16.53 -21.95 -4.99
N PRO A 52 15.69 -22.72 -5.72
CA PRO A 52 15.01 -22.23 -6.92
C PRO A 52 14.16 -21.00 -6.63
N ALA A 53 13.95 -20.16 -7.65
CA ALA A 53 13.21 -18.91 -7.50
C ALA A 53 11.79 -19.17 -6.99
N GLU A 54 11.12 -20.21 -7.51
CA GLU A 54 9.74 -20.58 -7.16
C GLU A 54 9.57 -20.88 -5.67
N ILE A 55 10.58 -21.51 -5.05
CA ILE A 55 10.57 -21.79 -3.62
C ILE A 55 10.76 -20.50 -2.81
N LEU A 56 11.66 -19.62 -3.27
CA LEU A 56 11.84 -18.31 -2.65
C LEU A 56 10.58 -17.45 -2.78
N GLU A 57 9.88 -17.50 -3.92
CA GLU A 57 8.59 -16.81 -4.11
C GLU A 57 7.54 -17.31 -3.12
N GLY A 58 7.45 -18.64 -2.93
CA GLY A 58 6.55 -19.23 -1.95
C GLY A 58 6.87 -18.76 -0.52
N ILE A 59 8.15 -18.74 -0.14
CA ILE A 59 8.58 -18.22 1.16
C ILE A 59 8.24 -16.72 1.29
N LEU A 60 8.47 -15.92 0.24
CA LEU A 60 8.15 -14.50 0.23
C LEU A 60 6.66 -14.26 0.44
N LEU A 61 5.79 -14.95 -0.32
CA LEU A 61 4.34 -14.78 -0.22
C LEU A 61 3.80 -15.24 1.14
N HIS A 62 4.33 -16.32 1.71
CA HIS A 62 3.92 -16.80 3.03
C HIS A 62 4.41 -15.93 4.18
N SER A 63 5.64 -15.40 4.09
CA SER A 63 6.19 -14.54 5.12
C SER A 63 5.77 -13.08 4.99
N ALA A 64 5.36 -12.67 3.78
CA ALA A 64 5.10 -11.29 3.37
C ALA A 64 6.21 -10.29 3.74
N SER A 65 7.43 -10.77 3.99
CA SER A 65 8.51 -9.94 4.52
C SER A 65 9.33 -9.32 3.39
N LEU A 66 9.24 -8.00 3.25
CA LEU A 66 10.09 -7.24 2.33
C LEU A 66 11.57 -7.24 2.71
N SER A 67 11.93 -7.72 3.91
CA SER A 67 13.31 -7.92 4.33
C SER A 67 13.97 -9.09 3.61
N LEU A 68 13.21 -10.10 3.16
CA LEU A 68 13.75 -11.29 2.49
C LEU A 68 14.53 -10.95 1.20
N PRO A 69 13.97 -10.22 0.21
CA PRO A 69 14.74 -9.84 -0.98
C PRO A 69 15.91 -8.91 -0.67
N ARG A 70 15.88 -8.20 0.47
CA ARG A 70 16.97 -7.32 0.93
C ARG A 70 18.08 -8.06 1.66
N ALA A 71 17.81 -9.26 2.17
CA ALA A 71 18.76 -10.02 2.96
C ALA A 71 19.96 -10.53 2.14
N SER A 72 19.81 -10.69 0.82
CA SER A 72 20.89 -11.09 -0.08
C SER A 72 20.63 -10.58 -1.50
N PRO A 73 21.63 -10.02 -2.21
CA PRO A 73 21.49 -9.63 -3.62
C PRO A 73 21.04 -10.78 -4.52
N VAL A 74 21.50 -12.01 -4.26
CA VAL A 74 21.14 -13.20 -5.06
C VAL A 74 19.66 -13.53 -4.90
N ILE A 75 19.15 -13.48 -3.67
CA ILE A 75 17.73 -13.67 -3.37
C ILE A 75 16.91 -12.52 -3.96
N GLY A 76 17.38 -11.28 -3.80
CA GLY A 76 16.77 -10.10 -4.36
C GLY A 76 16.58 -10.20 -5.87
N VAL A 77 17.62 -10.59 -6.62
CA VAL A 77 17.53 -10.78 -8.08
C VAL A 77 16.50 -11.85 -8.44
N LYS A 78 16.48 -12.98 -7.74
CA LYS A 78 15.51 -14.06 -7.99
C LYS A 78 14.06 -13.62 -7.72
N LEU A 79 13.85 -12.71 -6.78
CA LEU A 79 12.52 -12.23 -6.36
C LEU A 79 12.10 -10.91 -7.03
N SER A 80 12.97 -10.28 -7.81
CA SER A 80 12.69 -9.00 -8.50
C SER A 80 11.87 -9.18 -9.78
N GLY A 81 11.46 -10.39 -10.11
CA GLY A 81 10.62 -10.67 -11.26
C GLY A 81 9.29 -9.92 -11.17
N ARG A 82 8.86 -9.28 -12.27
CA ARG A 82 7.61 -8.50 -12.29
C ARG A 82 6.40 -9.31 -11.83
N ALA A 83 6.30 -10.57 -12.25
CA ALA A 83 5.21 -11.46 -11.84
C ALA A 83 5.20 -11.73 -10.32
N THR A 84 6.39 -11.90 -9.73
CA THR A 84 6.59 -12.10 -8.29
C THR A 84 6.12 -10.87 -7.51
N LEU A 85 6.59 -9.69 -7.91
CA LEU A 85 6.18 -8.42 -7.30
C LEU A 85 4.67 -8.20 -7.44
N LEU A 86 4.10 -8.51 -8.61
CA LEU A 86 2.67 -8.34 -8.86
C LEU A 86 1.85 -9.25 -7.94
N ARG A 87 2.25 -10.52 -7.79
CA ARG A 87 1.62 -11.45 -6.86
C ARG A 87 1.70 -10.98 -5.41
N LEU A 88 2.86 -10.47 -4.99
CA LEU A 88 3.05 -9.96 -3.63
C LEU A 88 2.20 -8.71 -3.37
N PHE A 89 2.10 -7.79 -4.33
CA PHE A 89 1.25 -6.62 -4.22
C PHE A 89 -0.23 -7.02 -4.17
N ILE A 90 -0.68 -7.91 -5.08
CA ILE A 90 -2.04 -8.46 -5.05
C ILE A 90 -2.33 -9.14 -3.71
N TRP A 91 -1.36 -9.87 -3.16
CA TRP A 91 -1.48 -10.52 -1.85
C TRP A 91 -1.69 -9.50 -0.73
N ALA A 92 -0.90 -8.42 -0.69
CA ALA A 92 -0.99 -7.38 0.34
C ALA A 92 -2.33 -6.63 0.33
N PHE A 93 -2.95 -6.47 -0.83
CA PHE A 93 -4.22 -5.75 -1.00
C PHE A 93 -5.44 -6.68 -1.11
N HIS A 94 -5.23 -8.01 -1.16
CA HIS A 94 -6.28 -8.98 -1.48
C HIS A 94 -7.50 -8.83 -0.60
N ASP A 95 -7.31 -8.82 0.73
CA ASP A 95 -8.41 -8.81 1.68
C ASP A 95 -9.21 -7.50 1.64
N THR A 96 -8.51 -6.37 1.49
CA THR A 96 -9.14 -5.05 1.37
C THR A 96 -9.97 -4.96 0.08
N TRP A 97 -9.42 -5.37 -1.06
CA TRP A 97 -10.17 -5.40 -2.32
C TRP A 97 -11.30 -6.43 -2.28
N GLN A 98 -11.08 -7.59 -1.66
CA GLN A 98 -12.10 -8.62 -1.50
C GLN A 98 -13.31 -8.10 -0.75
N GLN A 99 -13.10 -7.25 0.26
CA GLN A 99 -14.15 -6.65 1.06
C GLN A 99 -14.84 -5.47 0.38
N TRP A 100 -14.09 -4.60 -0.31
CA TRP A 100 -14.60 -3.27 -0.70
C TRP A 100 -14.63 -2.98 -2.20
N PHE A 101 -14.00 -3.81 -3.04
CA PHE A 101 -13.91 -3.51 -4.47
C PHE A 101 -15.29 -3.35 -5.12
N GLY A 102 -15.45 -2.24 -5.83
CA GLY A 102 -16.69 -1.91 -6.56
C GLY A 102 -17.86 -1.47 -5.68
N ILE A 103 -17.65 -1.34 -4.36
CA ILE A 103 -18.65 -0.91 -3.39
C ILE A 103 -18.38 0.54 -2.96
N PRO A 104 -19.28 1.48 -3.29
CA PRO A 104 -19.13 2.84 -2.81
C PRO A 104 -19.42 2.92 -1.30
N ALA A 105 -18.52 3.56 -0.53
CA ALA A 105 -18.55 3.59 0.94
C ALA A 105 -19.87 4.08 1.58
N GLY A 106 -20.73 4.76 0.81
CA GLY A 106 -22.03 5.27 1.26
C GLY A 106 -23.26 4.52 0.76
N GLN A 107 -23.12 3.36 0.11
CA GLN A 107 -24.26 2.54 -0.32
C GLN A 107 -24.41 1.27 0.51
N PRO A 108 -25.61 0.98 1.08
CA PRO A 108 -25.90 -0.33 1.62
C PRO A 108 -25.95 -1.33 0.46
N VAL A 109 -25.03 -2.30 0.41
CA VAL A 109 -24.95 -3.25 -0.71
C VAL A 109 -25.70 -4.54 -0.40
N TYR A 110 -26.44 -5.04 -1.39
CA TYR A 110 -27.14 -6.34 -1.43
C TYR A 110 -26.22 -7.59 -1.42
N HIS A 111 -24.90 -7.42 -1.35
CA HIS A 111 -23.90 -8.49 -1.49
C HIS A 111 -22.96 -8.64 -0.29
N VAL A 112 -23.08 -7.76 0.71
CA VAL A 112 -22.43 -7.88 2.02
C VAL A 112 -23.56 -8.11 3.02
N PRO A 113 -23.46 -9.05 3.98
CA PRO A 113 -24.47 -9.18 5.03
C PRO A 113 -24.72 -7.80 5.63
N GLN A 114 -25.98 -7.35 5.64
CA GLN A 114 -26.35 -6.06 6.21
C GLN A 114 -26.06 -6.09 7.71
N VAL A 115 -24.86 -5.69 8.10
CA VAL A 115 -24.54 -5.40 9.49
C VAL A 115 -25.10 -4.01 9.74
N ALA A 116 -25.91 -3.88 10.79
CA ALA A 116 -26.63 -2.65 11.13
C ALA A 116 -25.73 -1.42 11.39
N ASP A 117 -24.42 -1.60 11.42
CA ASP A 117 -23.42 -0.56 11.67
C ASP A 117 -22.24 -0.69 10.67
N MET A 118 -22.31 0.03 9.55
CA MET A 118 -21.18 0.10 8.59
C MET A 118 -19.91 0.69 9.22
N GLN A 119 -20.04 1.45 10.32
CA GLN A 119 -18.93 2.05 11.05
C GLN A 119 -18.12 1.04 11.88
N GLN A 120 -18.62 -0.19 12.08
CA GLN A 120 -17.96 -1.18 12.93
C GLN A 120 -17.36 -2.37 12.18
N VAL A 121 -17.51 -2.47 10.86
CA VAL A 121 -16.92 -3.60 10.12
C VAL A 121 -15.40 -3.37 10.04
N PRO A 122 -14.57 -4.15 10.76
CA PRO A 122 -13.13 -3.95 10.71
C PRO A 122 -12.67 -4.20 9.28
N CYS A 123 -11.88 -3.28 8.73
CA CYS A 123 -11.25 -3.50 7.43
C CYS A 123 -10.33 -4.71 7.56
N GLN A 124 -10.52 -5.69 6.67
CA GLN A 124 -9.64 -6.83 6.54
C GLN A 124 -8.41 -6.39 5.72
N GLY A 125 -7.25 -6.96 6.06
CA GLY A 125 -5.99 -6.71 5.38
C GLY A 125 -4.90 -6.15 6.29
N ASP A 126 -3.65 -6.37 5.88
CA ASP A 126 -2.47 -5.92 6.61
C ASP A 126 -2.08 -4.49 6.18
N HIS A 127 -2.44 -3.51 7.00
CA HIS A 127 -2.15 -2.11 6.74
C HIS A 127 -0.64 -1.79 6.80
N VAL A 128 0.13 -2.52 7.60
CA VAL A 128 1.59 -2.33 7.68
C VAL A 128 2.19 -2.76 6.35
N LEU A 129 1.83 -3.96 5.89
CA LEU A 129 2.30 -4.47 4.60
C LEU A 129 1.87 -3.57 3.44
N GLN A 130 0.62 -3.10 3.39
CA GLN A 130 0.18 -2.17 2.35
C GLN A 130 0.99 -0.87 2.36
N SER A 131 1.24 -0.31 3.55
CA SER A 131 2.10 0.89 3.70
C SER A 131 3.49 0.64 3.13
N GLU A 132 4.12 -0.48 3.51
CA GLU A 132 5.46 -0.81 3.02
C GLU A 132 5.48 -1.04 1.50
N MET A 133 4.46 -1.68 0.93
CA MET A 133 4.35 -1.87 -0.53
C MET A 133 4.23 -0.53 -1.27
N LEU A 134 3.47 0.42 -0.73
CA LEU A 134 3.26 1.74 -1.34
C LEU A 134 4.53 2.62 -1.30
N GLU A 135 5.42 2.38 -0.34
CA GLU A 135 6.73 3.03 -0.25
C GLU A 135 7.76 2.45 -1.25
N MET A 136 7.47 1.31 -1.89
CA MET A 136 8.45 0.68 -2.79
C MET A 136 8.63 1.47 -4.09
N PRO A 137 9.88 1.64 -4.58
CA PRO A 137 10.17 2.47 -5.76
C PRO A 137 9.59 1.91 -7.08
N TRP A 138 9.24 0.61 -7.10
CA TRP A 138 8.61 -0.04 -8.23
C TRP A 138 7.07 0.01 -8.18
N ALA A 139 6.46 0.41 -7.06
CA ALA A 139 5.02 0.52 -6.87
C ALA A 139 4.47 1.82 -7.50
N LYS A 140 4.74 1.97 -8.80
CA LYS A 140 4.27 3.08 -9.63
C LYS A 140 2.82 2.90 -10.03
N ILE A 141 2.14 3.98 -10.45
CA ILE A 141 0.72 3.92 -10.80
C ILE A 141 0.42 2.81 -11.83
N ASP A 142 1.23 2.67 -12.88
CA ASP A 142 1.01 1.64 -13.90
C ASP A 142 1.09 0.21 -13.35
N PHE A 143 1.95 0.01 -12.36
CA PHE A 143 2.07 -1.27 -11.68
C PHE A 143 0.87 -1.54 -10.78
N ILE A 144 0.42 -0.52 -10.03
CA ILE A 144 -0.75 -0.61 -9.15
C ILE A 144 -2.00 -0.94 -9.96
N LEU A 145 -2.24 -0.24 -11.07
CA LEU A 145 -3.39 -0.48 -11.94
C LEU A 145 -3.32 -1.87 -12.60
N GLN A 146 -2.13 -2.33 -12.98
CA GLN A 146 -1.97 -3.71 -13.45
C GLN A 146 -2.31 -4.73 -12.35
N ALA A 147 -1.91 -4.47 -11.10
CA ALA A 147 -2.23 -5.34 -9.97
C ALA A 147 -3.74 -5.39 -9.71
N GLN A 148 -4.41 -4.24 -9.76
CA GLN A 148 -5.86 -4.15 -9.67
C GLN A 148 -6.52 -4.95 -10.78
N GLN A 149 -6.13 -4.76 -12.06
CA GLN A 149 -6.71 -5.51 -13.18
C GLN A 149 -6.51 -7.03 -13.02
N ALA A 150 -5.31 -7.46 -12.67
CA ALA A 150 -5.01 -8.88 -12.51
C ALA A 150 -5.78 -9.52 -11.35
N TRP A 151 -6.01 -8.76 -10.26
CA TRP A 151 -6.87 -9.20 -9.17
C TRP A 151 -8.33 -9.26 -9.61
N THR A 152 -8.85 -8.24 -10.31
CA THR A 152 -10.25 -8.22 -10.73
C THR A 152 -10.57 -9.32 -11.72
N ASP A 153 -9.67 -9.56 -12.67
CA ASP A 153 -9.80 -10.65 -13.64
C ASP A 153 -9.86 -12.01 -12.96
N ARG A 154 -9.27 -12.17 -11.79
CA ARG A 154 -9.23 -13.44 -11.07
C ARG A 154 -10.35 -13.59 -10.04
N TYR A 155 -10.69 -12.54 -9.32
CA TYR A 155 -11.52 -12.60 -8.11
C TYR A 155 -12.82 -11.79 -8.21
N ALA A 156 -12.96 -10.90 -9.22
CA ALA A 156 -14.06 -9.95 -9.31
C ALA A 156 -14.82 -9.94 -10.64
N ARG A 157 -14.59 -10.89 -11.56
CA ARG A 157 -15.26 -10.92 -12.89
C ARG A 157 -16.79 -10.77 -12.85
N GLY A 158 -17.45 -11.29 -11.82
CA GLY A 158 -18.90 -11.19 -11.65
C GLY A 158 -19.38 -10.08 -10.73
N ARG A 159 -18.48 -9.19 -10.27
CA ARG A 159 -18.85 -8.12 -9.34
C ARG A 159 -19.31 -6.88 -10.09
N TRP A 160 -20.23 -6.16 -9.46
CA TRP A 160 -20.58 -4.82 -9.86
C TRP A 160 -19.41 -3.87 -9.57
N TYR A 161 -19.07 -3.02 -10.53
CA TYR A 161 -18.14 -1.91 -10.33
C TYR A 161 -18.83 -0.60 -10.67
N ARG A 162 -18.51 0.48 -9.94
CA ARG A 162 -18.87 1.85 -10.25
C ARG A 162 -17.70 2.78 -9.94
N HIS A 163 -17.55 3.83 -10.74
CA HIS A 163 -16.56 4.88 -10.48
C HIS A 163 -16.76 5.51 -9.09
N SER A 164 -15.65 5.88 -8.47
CA SER A 164 -15.60 6.29 -7.05
C SER A 164 -15.80 7.79 -6.83
N ILE A 165 -15.86 8.56 -7.93
CA ILE A 165 -16.00 10.01 -7.94
C ILE A 165 -17.42 10.44 -8.35
N PRO A 166 -17.90 11.62 -7.93
CA PRO A 166 -19.18 12.15 -8.39
C PRO A 166 -19.14 12.55 -9.88
N TRP A 167 -20.07 12.01 -10.66
CA TRP A 167 -20.31 12.37 -12.05
C TRP A 167 -21.59 13.21 -12.12
N GLN A 168 -21.51 14.43 -12.65
CA GLN A 168 -22.66 15.35 -12.80
C GLN A 168 -23.18 15.43 -14.25
N ASP A 169 -22.39 14.96 -15.23
CA ASP A 169 -22.68 15.10 -16.67
C ASP A 169 -23.06 13.74 -17.32
N ASP A 170 -23.88 13.79 -18.38
CA ASP A 170 -24.37 12.61 -19.11
C ASP A 170 -23.22 11.87 -19.85
N PRO A 171 -23.16 10.51 -19.85
CA PRO A 171 -21.96 9.70 -20.07
C PRO A 171 -21.33 9.70 -21.47
N GLY A 172 -21.94 10.33 -22.47
CA GLY A 172 -21.65 10.05 -23.88
C GLY A 172 -20.25 10.45 -24.37
N HIS A 173 -19.58 11.38 -23.70
CA HIS A 173 -18.37 12.01 -24.24
C HIS A 173 -17.05 11.31 -23.92
N LEU A 174 -17.00 10.38 -22.96
CA LEU A 174 -15.76 9.70 -22.54
C LEU A 174 -15.68 8.23 -22.97
N GLY A 175 -16.71 7.71 -23.64
CA GLY A 175 -16.72 6.33 -24.15
C GLY A 175 -16.72 5.24 -23.08
N HIS A 176 -16.88 5.58 -21.80
CA HIS A 176 -16.85 4.63 -20.68
C HIS A 176 -18.06 4.85 -19.74
N HIS A 177 -18.78 3.78 -19.41
CA HIS A 177 -20.01 3.85 -18.60
C HIS A 177 -19.70 4.09 -17.11
N HIS A 178 -20.07 5.25 -16.58
CA HIS A 178 -19.81 5.60 -15.18
C HIS A 178 -20.90 5.15 -14.20
N ASN A 179 -22.11 4.83 -14.69
CA ASN A 179 -23.26 4.40 -13.87
C ASN A 179 -23.07 3.03 -13.20
N GLY A 180 -21.98 2.35 -13.52
CA GLY A 180 -21.61 1.05 -13.02
C GLY A 180 -22.21 -0.10 -13.83
N GLY A 181 -21.63 -1.28 -13.66
CA GLY A 181 -22.01 -2.47 -14.41
C GLY A 181 -21.26 -3.71 -13.94
N PHE A 182 -21.73 -4.87 -14.40
CA PHE A 182 -21.04 -6.15 -14.19
C PHE A 182 -19.97 -6.33 -15.26
N SER A 183 -18.82 -6.88 -14.88
CA SER A 183 -17.79 -7.39 -15.82
C SER A 183 -17.16 -6.37 -16.79
N HIS A 184 -17.34 -5.06 -16.58
CA HIS A 184 -16.83 -3.98 -17.44
C HIS A 184 -15.67 -3.17 -16.81
N PHE A 185 -15.00 -3.70 -15.80
CA PHE A 185 -13.91 -2.98 -15.16
C PHE A 185 -12.59 -3.13 -15.93
N ASP A 186 -12.14 -2.02 -16.51
CA ASP A 186 -10.75 -1.80 -16.89
C ASP A 186 -10.10 -0.82 -15.91
N ALA A 187 -9.13 -1.30 -15.14
CA ALA A 187 -8.47 -0.52 -14.10
C ALA A 187 -7.83 0.76 -14.63
N ARG A 188 -7.25 0.72 -15.83
CA ARG A 188 -6.54 1.85 -16.43
C ARG A 188 -7.52 2.85 -17.02
N GLU A 189 -8.47 2.41 -17.82
CA GLU A 189 -9.46 3.29 -18.44
C GLU A 189 -10.33 3.97 -17.38
N CYS A 190 -10.77 3.20 -16.38
CA CYS A 190 -11.54 3.74 -15.25
C CYS A 190 -10.73 4.80 -14.49
N PHE A 191 -9.48 4.49 -14.15
CA PHE A 191 -8.59 5.41 -13.44
C PHE A 191 -8.34 6.69 -14.23
N GLU A 192 -8.02 6.60 -15.52
CA GLU A 192 -7.71 7.76 -16.34
C GLU A 192 -8.96 8.61 -16.60
N ALA A 193 -10.14 8.00 -16.69
CA ALA A 193 -11.41 8.73 -16.74
C ALA A 193 -11.63 9.53 -15.45
N ASP A 194 -11.43 8.89 -14.28
CA ASP A 194 -11.55 9.53 -12.98
C ASP A 194 -10.53 10.66 -12.80
N TYR A 195 -9.26 10.41 -13.17
CA TYR A 195 -8.17 11.36 -13.06
C TYR A 195 -8.41 12.61 -13.92
N ARG A 196 -8.81 12.44 -15.19
CA ARG A 196 -9.15 13.57 -16.08
C ARG A 196 -10.32 14.40 -15.56
N ARG A 197 -11.28 13.79 -14.85
CA ARG A 197 -12.38 14.52 -14.23
C ARG A 197 -11.89 15.30 -13.00
N ALA A 198 -11.07 14.69 -12.15
CA ALA A 198 -10.52 15.33 -10.97
C ALA A 198 -9.63 16.55 -11.29
N LEU A 199 -8.93 16.52 -12.43
CA LEU A 199 -8.15 17.67 -12.92
C LEU A 199 -9.00 18.89 -13.29
N LYS A 200 -10.33 18.73 -13.46
CA LYS A 200 -11.26 19.82 -13.79
C LYS A 200 -12.01 20.33 -12.56
N TRP A 201 -11.73 19.81 -11.38
CA TRP A 201 -12.44 20.21 -10.17
C TRP A 201 -11.90 21.53 -9.64
N PRO A 202 -12.77 22.38 -9.08
CA PRO A 202 -12.32 23.54 -8.35
C PRO A 202 -11.53 23.11 -7.09
N PRO A 203 -10.73 24.02 -6.51
CA PRO A 203 -10.06 23.75 -5.25
C PRO A 203 -11.07 23.46 -4.12
N PHE A 204 -10.68 22.53 -3.25
CA PHE A 204 -11.47 22.05 -2.10
C PHE A 204 -12.81 21.37 -2.44
N TYR A 205 -12.99 20.90 -3.68
CA TYR A 205 -14.21 20.20 -4.11
C TYR A 205 -14.51 18.95 -3.26
N VAL A 206 -13.46 18.22 -2.88
CA VAL A 206 -13.53 16.94 -2.17
C VAL A 206 -14.10 17.08 -0.75
N GLU A 207 -13.91 18.24 -0.09
CA GLU A 207 -14.50 18.51 1.23
C GLU A 207 -16.03 18.33 1.19
N SER A 208 -16.64 18.74 0.07
CA SER A 208 -18.09 18.65 -0.15
C SER A 208 -18.55 17.29 -0.66
N VAL A 209 -17.68 16.56 -1.37
CA VAL A 209 -17.99 15.25 -1.94
C VAL A 209 -16.84 14.28 -1.63
N LYS A 210 -16.88 13.70 -0.42
CA LYS A 210 -15.91 12.69 0.01
C LYS A 210 -15.74 11.61 -1.05
N TRP A 211 -14.49 11.19 -1.27
CA TRP A 211 -14.16 10.03 -2.08
C TRP A 211 -14.93 8.82 -1.56
N ARG A 212 -15.60 8.07 -2.45
CA ARG A 212 -16.51 6.99 -2.04
C ARG A 212 -15.92 5.60 -2.27
N ALA A 213 -14.61 5.38 -2.19
CA ALA A 213 -14.02 4.04 -2.32
C ALA A 213 -13.03 3.71 -1.21
N GLN A 214 -12.79 2.41 -1.03
CA GLN A 214 -11.86 1.84 -0.05
C GLN A 214 -10.96 0.81 -0.75
N ASP A 215 -10.11 1.29 -1.65
CA ASP A 215 -9.11 0.47 -2.35
C ASP A 215 -7.86 0.19 -1.49
N VAL A 216 -7.70 0.94 -0.40
CA VAL A 216 -6.57 0.84 0.53
C VAL A 216 -7.11 0.68 1.95
N HIS A 217 -6.40 -0.04 2.81
CA HIS A 217 -6.78 -0.14 4.22
C HIS A 217 -6.76 1.26 4.88
N PRO A 218 -7.78 1.67 5.68
CA PRO A 218 -7.84 3.01 6.29
C PRO A 218 -6.61 3.38 7.13
N LEU A 219 -6.05 2.39 7.84
CA LEU A 219 -4.83 2.54 8.64
C LEU A 219 -3.52 2.50 7.83
N ALA A 220 -3.55 2.29 6.51
CA ALA A 220 -2.32 2.34 5.71
C ALA A 220 -1.80 3.78 5.64
N ARG A 221 -0.47 3.93 5.62
CA ARG A 221 0.19 5.24 5.65
C ARG A 221 0.39 5.80 4.26
N MET A 222 0.13 7.10 4.12
CA MET A 222 0.50 7.85 2.92
C MET A 222 2.04 7.94 2.82
N PRO A 223 2.66 7.58 1.69
CA PRO A 223 4.09 7.79 1.48
C PRO A 223 4.47 9.27 1.63
N THR A 224 5.48 9.56 2.46
CA THR A 224 5.91 10.95 2.76
C THR A 224 6.29 11.72 1.50
N ASP A 225 6.88 11.05 0.51
CA ASP A 225 7.29 11.67 -0.76
C ASP A 225 6.12 12.13 -1.64
N LEU A 226 4.92 11.53 -1.44
CA LEU A 226 3.66 11.95 -2.05
C LEU A 226 2.97 13.04 -1.23
N MET A 227 3.27 13.18 0.05
CA MET A 227 2.76 14.27 0.89
C MET A 227 3.52 15.57 0.68
N THR A 228 4.84 15.52 0.59
CA THR A 228 5.67 16.73 0.60
C THR A 228 6.01 17.24 -0.79
N GLY A 229 5.83 16.45 -1.85
CA GLY A 229 6.25 16.82 -3.19
C GLY A 229 7.79 16.96 -3.35
N PRO A 230 8.29 17.55 -4.45
CA PRO A 230 7.51 18.02 -5.60
C PRO A 230 6.80 16.86 -6.32
N TRP A 231 5.70 17.18 -7.01
CA TRP A 231 4.85 16.20 -7.70
C TRP A 231 5.06 16.26 -9.21
N ASP A 232 5.64 15.21 -9.77
CA ASP A 232 5.59 14.97 -11.20
C ASP A 232 4.27 14.27 -11.57
N GLY A 233 4.08 14.00 -12.87
CA GLY A 233 2.87 13.35 -13.36
C GLY A 233 2.65 11.92 -12.83
N GLU A 234 3.69 11.24 -12.35
CA GLU A 234 3.60 9.90 -11.75
C GLU A 234 3.10 10.01 -10.32
N LYS A 235 3.71 10.90 -9.52
CA LYS A 235 3.32 11.17 -8.14
C LYS A 235 1.91 11.74 -8.04
N LEU A 236 1.50 12.64 -8.94
CA LEU A 236 0.13 13.17 -8.95
C LEU A 236 -0.90 12.06 -9.15
N ARG A 237 -0.62 11.10 -10.05
CA ARG A 237 -1.51 9.96 -10.29
C ARG A 237 -1.55 9.01 -9.10
N ARG A 238 -0.40 8.71 -8.47
CA ARG A 238 -0.36 7.89 -7.23
C ARG A 238 -1.09 8.57 -6.08
N LEU A 239 -0.85 9.86 -5.87
CA LEU A 239 -1.54 10.66 -4.85
C LEU A 239 -3.05 10.62 -5.07
N PHE A 240 -3.50 10.82 -6.31
CA PHE A 240 -4.90 10.71 -6.67
C PHE A 240 -5.46 9.31 -6.43
N TRP A 241 -4.75 8.25 -6.84
CA TRP A 241 -5.14 6.85 -6.60
C TRP A 241 -5.34 6.55 -5.11
N LEU A 242 -4.41 7.00 -4.27
CA LEU A 242 -4.49 6.80 -2.82
C LEU A 242 -5.66 7.58 -2.21
N SER A 243 -5.80 8.85 -2.58
CA SER A 243 -6.87 9.73 -2.06
C SER A 243 -8.25 9.21 -2.45
N ARG A 244 -8.46 8.86 -3.72
CA ARG A 244 -9.73 8.25 -4.17
C ARG A 244 -9.96 6.87 -3.54
N GLY A 245 -8.88 6.17 -3.20
CA GLY A 245 -8.88 4.82 -2.62
C GLY A 245 -9.16 4.80 -1.12
N GLY A 246 -9.46 5.94 -0.50
CA GLY A 246 -9.91 6.02 0.89
C GLY A 246 -8.77 6.01 1.91
N ILE A 247 -7.54 6.39 1.51
CA ILE A 247 -6.47 6.62 2.48
C ILE A 247 -6.81 7.82 3.37
N VAL A 248 -6.50 7.70 4.66
CA VAL A 248 -6.65 8.80 5.63
C VAL A 248 -5.25 9.10 6.18
N VAL A 249 -4.93 10.37 6.37
CA VAL A 249 -3.62 10.83 6.85
C VAL A 249 -3.61 11.00 8.38
N ASP A 250 -4.74 11.37 8.96
CA ASP A 250 -4.98 11.59 10.39
C ASP A 250 -6.05 10.63 10.94
N GLY A 251 -6.11 9.40 10.43
CA GLY A 251 -7.10 8.43 10.86
C GLY A 251 -6.90 7.99 12.32
N ASP A 252 -8.00 7.65 12.99
CA ASP A 252 -7.95 7.09 14.34
C ASP A 252 -7.00 5.88 14.39
N GLY A 253 -6.03 5.91 15.30
CA GLY A 253 -5.02 4.85 15.46
C GLY A 253 -3.78 5.00 14.57
N GLN A 254 -3.66 6.08 13.80
CA GLN A 254 -2.41 6.44 13.11
C GLN A 254 -1.62 7.49 13.89
N THR A 255 -0.29 7.46 13.73
CA THR A 255 0.57 8.56 14.17
C THR A 255 0.44 9.70 13.16
N PRO A 256 -0.02 10.90 13.58
CA PRO A 256 -0.14 12.01 12.66
C PRO A 256 1.23 12.43 12.11
N PRO A 257 1.28 13.00 10.90
CA PRO A 257 2.52 13.53 10.35
C PRO A 257 3.13 14.60 11.25
N SER A 258 4.46 14.66 11.31
CA SER A 258 5.19 15.73 11.99
C SER A 258 4.83 17.10 11.42
N TRP A 259 4.94 18.16 12.24
CA TRP A 259 4.64 19.52 11.78
C TRP A 259 5.57 19.95 10.64
N GLU A 260 6.80 19.44 10.58
CA GLU A 260 7.74 19.67 9.48
C GLU A 260 7.19 19.14 8.15
N VAL A 261 6.61 17.94 8.14
CA VAL A 261 5.97 17.35 6.96
C VAL A 261 4.75 18.17 6.53
N LYS A 262 3.92 18.60 7.50
CA LYS A 262 2.75 19.45 7.22
C LYS A 262 3.17 20.78 6.58
N LEU A 263 4.17 21.45 7.15
CA LEU A 263 4.67 22.72 6.62
C LEU A 263 5.35 22.56 5.27
N GLN A 264 6.14 21.51 5.06
CA GLN A 264 6.76 21.24 3.77
C GLN A 264 5.71 20.99 2.68
N CYS A 265 4.63 20.27 2.99
CA CYS A 265 3.49 20.11 2.10
C CYS A 265 2.85 21.47 1.75
N LEU A 266 2.55 22.31 2.75
CA LEU A 266 1.99 23.64 2.53
C LEU A 266 2.91 24.53 1.69
N ASP A 267 4.19 24.52 2.02
CA ASP A 267 5.18 25.34 1.33
C ASP A 267 5.24 24.93 -0.15
N ASN A 268 5.33 23.63 -0.45
CA ASN A 268 5.45 23.16 -1.82
C ASN A 268 4.12 23.23 -2.62
N ALA A 269 2.97 23.04 -1.97
CA ALA A 269 1.67 23.08 -2.62
C ALA A 269 1.18 24.51 -2.90
N VAL A 270 1.55 25.48 -2.05
CA VAL A 270 0.95 26.83 -2.07
C VAL A 270 1.99 27.95 -2.17
N LEU A 271 3.05 27.92 -1.36
CA LEU A 271 3.93 29.09 -1.20
C LEU A 271 5.10 29.15 -2.19
N SER A 272 5.70 28.01 -2.50
CA SER A 272 6.94 27.90 -3.28
C SER A 272 6.69 27.63 -4.76
N THR A 273 5.54 27.07 -5.12
CA THR A 273 5.16 26.82 -6.53
C THR A 273 4.74 28.12 -7.23
N PRO A 274 4.98 28.36 -8.53
CA PRO A 274 4.42 29.54 -9.22
C PRO A 274 2.90 29.56 -9.25
N GLU A 275 2.27 28.40 -9.40
CA GLU A 275 0.81 28.20 -9.42
C GLU A 275 0.44 27.06 -8.47
N PRO A 276 -0.48 27.25 -7.50
CA PRO A 276 -0.93 26.18 -6.62
C PRO A 276 -1.58 25.03 -7.40
N ASN A 277 -1.19 23.80 -7.08
CA ASN A 277 -1.73 22.62 -7.76
C ASN A 277 -3.09 22.22 -7.15
N VAL A 278 -4.18 22.49 -7.86
CA VAL A 278 -5.56 22.22 -7.41
C VAL A 278 -5.80 20.74 -7.04
N LEU A 279 -5.19 19.79 -7.77
CA LEU A 279 -5.34 18.37 -7.47
C LEU A 279 -4.67 18.02 -6.13
N VAL A 280 -3.48 18.58 -5.87
CA VAL A 280 -2.78 18.41 -4.59
C VAL A 280 -3.61 19.00 -3.45
N VAL A 281 -4.20 20.19 -3.64
CA VAL A 281 -5.12 20.79 -2.67
C VAL A 281 -6.28 19.85 -2.35
N ASN A 282 -6.95 19.34 -3.39
CA ASN A 282 -8.07 18.40 -3.24
C ASN A 282 -7.70 17.08 -2.55
N CYS A 283 -6.47 16.59 -2.75
CA CYS A 283 -6.00 15.33 -2.18
C CYS A 283 -5.46 15.48 -0.75
N LEU A 284 -4.74 16.56 -0.44
CA LEU A 284 -3.95 16.68 0.79
C LEU A 284 -4.41 17.80 1.74
N MET A 285 -5.00 18.90 1.24
CA MET A 285 -5.30 20.07 2.08
C MET A 285 -6.63 19.93 2.81
N GLN A 286 -6.70 18.93 3.68
CA GLN A 286 -7.80 18.68 4.63
C GLN A 286 -7.45 19.24 6.02
N SER A 287 -8.30 19.04 7.03
CA SER A 287 -8.10 19.57 8.39
C SER A 287 -6.73 19.23 9.00
N TRP A 288 -6.20 18.03 8.78
CA TRP A 288 -4.97 17.55 9.38
C TRP A 288 -3.73 18.42 9.12
N ILE A 289 -3.66 19.07 7.95
CA ILE A 289 -2.49 19.85 7.55
C ILE A 289 -2.37 21.14 8.39
N PHE A 290 -3.48 21.59 8.95
CA PHE A 290 -3.60 22.82 9.73
C PHE A 290 -3.73 22.54 11.23
N THR A 291 -3.23 21.42 11.75
CA THR A 291 -3.29 21.10 13.20
C THR A 291 -1.90 21.00 13.79
N ASP A 292 -1.77 21.35 15.08
CA ASP A 292 -0.53 21.21 15.88
C ASP A 292 0.72 21.86 15.24
N LEU A 293 0.54 23.03 14.61
CA LEU A 293 1.63 23.77 13.96
C LEU A 293 2.29 24.77 14.95
N PRO A 294 3.63 24.88 14.99
CA PRO A 294 4.31 25.88 15.80
C PRO A 294 3.95 27.31 15.37
N GLN A 295 3.57 28.16 16.33
CA GLN A 295 3.11 29.53 16.05
C GLN A 295 4.13 30.37 15.27
N ASP A 296 5.41 30.29 15.61
CA ASP A 296 6.47 31.04 14.92
C ASP A 296 6.60 30.67 13.45
N GLU A 297 6.42 29.39 13.14
CA GLU A 297 6.45 28.90 11.78
C GLU A 297 5.20 29.30 11.00
N VAL A 298 4.03 29.32 11.64
CA VAL A 298 2.77 29.81 11.05
C VAL A 298 2.87 31.30 10.69
N ARG A 299 3.40 32.15 11.57
CA ARG A 299 3.60 33.59 11.30
C ARG A 299 4.43 33.84 10.04
N LYS A 300 5.51 33.06 9.86
CA LYS A 300 6.36 33.13 8.66
C LYS A 300 5.57 32.81 7.38
N ARG A 301 4.73 31.78 7.40
CA ARG A 301 3.89 31.39 6.24
C ARG A 301 2.80 32.41 5.96
N LEU A 302 2.14 32.96 6.97
CA LEU A 302 1.15 34.01 6.79
C LEU A 302 1.73 35.25 6.10
N ALA A 303 2.93 35.69 6.51
CA ALA A 303 3.64 36.77 5.83
C ALA A 303 4.04 36.41 4.37
N GLY A 304 4.26 35.13 4.08
CA GLY A 304 4.45 34.62 2.71
C GLY A 304 3.17 34.69 1.88
N LEU A 305 2.06 34.19 2.43
CA LEU A 305 0.73 34.20 1.78
C LEU A 305 0.28 35.63 1.47
N ASP A 306 0.47 36.56 2.40
CA ASP A 306 0.06 37.96 2.22
C ASP A 306 0.83 38.65 1.11
N ARG A 307 2.16 38.47 1.06
CA ARG A 307 2.97 38.96 -0.06
C ARG A 307 2.47 38.36 -1.37
N ARG A 308 2.25 37.04 -1.40
CA ARG A 308 1.84 36.34 -2.61
C ARG A 308 0.47 36.80 -3.13
N ARG A 309 -0.50 37.04 -2.25
CA ARG A 309 -1.84 37.54 -2.64
C ARG A 309 -1.78 38.92 -3.30
N VAL A 310 -0.82 39.76 -2.93
CA VAL A 310 -0.63 41.10 -3.53
C VAL A 310 -0.06 41.01 -4.95
N TYR A 311 0.78 40.01 -5.25
CA TYR A 311 1.53 39.93 -6.51
C TYR A 311 1.04 38.85 -7.50
N TRP A 312 0.35 37.80 -7.05
CA TRP A 312 0.08 36.58 -7.82
C TRP A 312 -1.34 36.01 -7.61
N GLY A 313 -2.33 36.89 -7.46
CA GLY A 313 -3.72 36.53 -7.14
C GLY A 313 -4.74 36.68 -8.27
N ASP A 314 -4.30 36.87 -9.51
CA ASP A 314 -5.19 37.26 -10.60
C ASP A 314 -6.06 36.10 -11.12
N GLU A 315 -5.57 34.86 -11.00
CA GLU A 315 -6.35 33.68 -11.35
C GLU A 315 -7.32 33.29 -10.21
N PRO A 316 -8.62 33.07 -10.50
CA PRO A 316 -9.63 32.78 -9.46
C PRO A 316 -9.30 31.58 -8.57
N GLU A 317 -8.78 30.49 -9.13
CA GLU A 317 -8.48 29.26 -8.40
C GLU A 317 -7.28 29.45 -7.45
N SER A 318 -6.21 30.05 -7.96
CA SER A 318 -5.03 30.44 -7.19
C SER A 318 -5.40 31.39 -6.04
N SER A 319 -6.26 32.39 -6.30
CA SER A 319 -6.74 33.34 -5.29
C SER A 319 -7.54 32.66 -4.18
N GLU A 320 -8.43 31.73 -4.54
CA GLU A 320 -9.24 30.98 -3.58
C GLU A 320 -8.38 30.07 -2.68
N ILE A 321 -7.39 29.38 -3.26
CA ILE A 321 -6.44 28.55 -2.50
C ILE A 321 -5.68 29.40 -1.48
N LEU A 322 -5.11 30.53 -1.91
CA LEU A 322 -4.36 31.42 -1.03
C LEU A 322 -5.24 31.98 0.10
N ARG A 323 -6.47 32.39 -0.23
CA ARG A 323 -7.45 32.92 0.74
C ARG A 323 -7.83 31.87 1.78
N ARG A 324 -8.21 30.66 1.37
CA ARG A 324 -8.60 29.60 2.31
C ARG A 324 -7.43 29.14 3.17
N THR A 325 -6.25 28.96 2.58
CA THR A 325 -5.04 28.56 3.32
C THR A 325 -4.71 29.58 4.40
N ARG A 326 -4.80 30.89 4.10
CA ARG A 326 -4.62 31.95 5.09
C ARG A 326 -5.66 31.85 6.21
N ASN A 327 -6.94 31.75 5.84
CA ASN A 327 -8.03 31.68 6.82
C ASN A 327 -7.93 30.46 7.75
N ALA A 328 -7.40 29.33 7.26
CA ALA A 328 -7.18 28.14 8.06
C ALA A 328 -6.02 28.29 9.06
N LEU A 329 -5.05 29.16 8.78
CA LEU A 329 -3.90 29.44 9.64
C LEU A 329 -4.12 30.59 10.63
N ASP A 330 -5.05 31.51 10.36
CA ASP A 330 -5.37 32.66 11.22
C ASP A 330 -5.68 32.30 12.69
N PRO A 331 -6.45 31.25 13.01
CA PRO A 331 -6.77 30.88 14.40
C PRO A 331 -5.55 30.59 15.28
N PHE A 332 -4.43 30.17 14.68
CA PHE A 332 -3.19 29.86 15.40
C PHE A 332 -2.50 31.09 16.00
N LEU A 333 -2.90 32.29 15.58
CA LEU A 333 -2.40 33.54 16.14
C LEU A 333 -3.21 34.03 17.34
N LEU A 334 -4.35 33.41 17.64
CA LEU A 334 -5.27 33.84 18.70
C LEU A 334 -5.12 33.05 20.00
N VAL A 335 -4.25 32.03 20.04
CA VAL A 335 -3.99 31.25 21.26
C VAL A 335 -2.91 31.97 22.08
N PRO A 336 -3.21 32.48 23.29
CA PRO A 336 -2.22 33.08 24.17
C PRO A 336 -1.15 32.04 24.53
N LEU A 337 0.11 32.50 24.64
CA LEU A 337 1.19 31.71 25.24
C LEU A 337 0.82 31.45 26.71
N GLU A 338 0.49 30.21 27.07
CA GLU A 338 0.44 29.76 28.48
C GLU A 338 1.84 29.47 29.02
#